data_AF-A0A4Q3EU01-F1
#
_entry.id   AF-A0A4Q3EU01-F1
#
_cell.length_a   1.000
_cell.length_b   1.000
_cell.length_c   1.000
_cell.angle_alpha   90.00
_cell.angle_beta   90.00
_cell.angle_gamma   90.00
#
_symmetry.space_group_name_H-M   'P 1'
#
loop_
_entity.id
_entity.type
_entity.pdbx_description
1 polymer ?
#
loop_
_entity_poly.entity_id
_entity_poly.type
_entity_poly.pdbx_seq_one_letter_code
_entity_poly.pdbx_strand_id
1 'polypeptide(L)'
;MPEHELALSIHKAGSIAAIEVEREQALKFLKKEDIQLPDVAKGWYLINYHGQSLGWVKALGNRVNNYLPKGWRIRMDITDEQQA
;
A
#
# COMPACT_ATOMS: atom_id res chain seq x y z
N MET A 1 2.21 14.97 -6.59
CA MET A 1 1.96 13.69 -5.90
C MET A 1 0.54 13.78 -5.37
N PRO A 2 -0.34 12.78 -5.57
CA PRO A 2 -1.66 12.81 -4.93
C PRO A 2 -1.48 12.88 -3.41
N GLU A 3 -2.26 13.72 -2.75
CA GLU A 3 -2.18 13.87 -1.30
C GLU A 3 -2.63 12.60 -0.60
N HIS A 4 -1.95 12.27 0.51
CA HIS A 4 -2.23 11.05 1.26
C HIS A 4 -3.60 11.09 1.94
N GLU A 5 -4.12 12.29 2.24
CA GLU A 5 -5.48 12.48 2.74
C GLU A 5 -6.56 12.02 1.75
N LEU A 6 -6.31 12.15 0.44
CA LEU A 6 -7.22 11.65 -0.59
C LEU A 6 -7.30 10.12 -0.60
N ALA A 7 -6.21 9.42 -0.25
CA ALA A 7 -6.22 7.96 -0.14
C ALA A 7 -7.12 7.47 1.01
N LEU A 8 -7.15 8.21 2.11
CA LEU A 8 -7.94 7.89 3.30
C LEU A 8 -9.35 8.48 3.30
N SER A 9 -9.65 9.40 2.39
CA SER A 9 -10.95 10.05 2.34
C SER A 9 -12.08 9.06 2.03
N ILE A 10 -13.18 9.19 2.75
CA ILE A 10 -14.45 8.49 2.45
C ILE A 10 -15.09 8.98 1.15
N HIS A 11 -14.71 10.19 0.68
CA HIS A 11 -15.22 10.80 -0.55
C HIS A 11 -14.35 10.50 -1.77
N LYS A 12 -13.41 9.56 -1.68
CA LYS A 12 -12.56 9.19 -2.81
C LYS A 12 -13.40 8.58 -3.94
N ALA A 13 -13.05 8.89 -5.19
CA ALA A 13 -13.73 8.31 -6.33
C ALA A 13 -13.49 6.79 -6.39
N GLY A 14 -14.56 5.99 -6.51
CA GLY A 14 -14.47 4.53 -6.63
C GLY A 14 -13.74 4.05 -7.91
N SER A 15 -13.49 4.96 -8.86
CA SER A 15 -12.73 4.70 -10.09
C SER A 15 -11.21 4.77 -9.91
N ILE A 16 -10.72 5.06 -8.71
CA ILE A 16 -9.27 5.06 -8.43
C ILE A 16 -8.75 3.64 -8.52
N ALA A 17 -7.69 3.43 -9.32
CA ALA A 17 -7.03 2.14 -9.41
C ALA A 17 -6.49 1.73 -8.03
N ALA A 18 -6.98 0.61 -7.53
CA ALA A 18 -6.59 0.06 -6.24
C ALA A 18 -6.10 -1.38 -6.39
N ILE A 19 -5.18 -1.78 -5.52
CA ILE A 19 -4.62 -3.12 -5.45
C ILE A 19 -4.94 -3.65 -4.07
N GLU A 20 -5.72 -4.73 -4.03
CA GLU A 20 -5.93 -5.49 -2.80
C GLU A 20 -4.68 -6.32 -2.52
N VAL A 21 -4.17 -6.23 -1.29
CA VAL A 21 -2.96 -6.95 -0.86
C VAL A 21 -3.26 -7.84 0.33
N GLU A 22 -2.42 -8.85 0.54
CA GLU A 22 -2.51 -9.69 1.74
C GLU A 22 -1.88 -9.01 2.96
N ARG A 23 -2.13 -9.56 4.15
CA ARG A 23 -1.65 -9.02 5.43
C ARG A 23 -0.15 -8.75 5.42
N GLU A 24 0.65 -9.68 4.92
CA GLU A 24 2.10 -9.55 4.87
C GLU A 24 2.54 -8.35 4.02
N GLN A 25 1.95 -8.19 2.84
CA GLN A 25 2.22 -7.08 1.93
C GLN A 25 1.72 -5.74 2.50
N ALA A 26 0.58 -5.74 3.20
CA ALA A 26 0.07 -4.57 3.91
C ALA A 26 1.01 -4.13 5.04
N LEU A 27 1.54 -5.07 5.82
CA LEU A 27 2.51 -4.77 6.88
C LEU A 27 3.82 -4.25 6.30
N LYS A 28 4.34 -4.88 5.23
CA LYS A 28 5.52 -4.38 4.48
C LYS A 28 5.29 -2.98 3.93
N PHE A 29 4.09 -2.70 3.40
CA PHE A 29 3.67 -1.35 3.01
C PHE A 29 3.73 -0.37 4.18
N LEU A 30 3.14 -0.72 5.31
CA LEU A 30 3.12 0.15 6.49
C LEU A 30 4.51 0.39 7.08
N LYS A 31 5.43 -0.58 6.95
CA LYS A 31 6.82 -0.44 7.38
C LYS A 31 7.70 0.28 6.35
N LYS A 32 7.19 0.49 5.14
CA LYS A 32 7.92 0.99 3.97
C LYS A 32 9.09 0.08 3.56
N GLU A 33 8.86 -1.22 3.63
CA GLU A 33 9.71 -2.23 3.01
C GLU A 33 9.36 -2.38 1.52
N ASP A 34 10.19 -3.12 0.79
CA ASP A 34 9.92 -3.45 -0.61
C ASP A 34 8.72 -4.40 -0.68
N ILE A 35 7.79 -4.10 -1.58
CA ILE A 35 6.58 -4.90 -1.79
C ILE A 35 6.64 -5.39 -3.23
N GLN A 36 6.52 -6.69 -3.41
CA GLN A 36 6.42 -7.29 -4.73
C GLN A 36 4.95 -7.33 -5.12
N LEU A 37 4.60 -6.55 -6.14
CA LEU A 37 3.27 -6.55 -6.76
C LEU A 37 3.45 -6.97 -8.23
N PRO A 38 3.43 -8.28 -8.52
CA PRO A 38 3.62 -8.78 -9.88
C PRO A 38 2.48 -8.30 -10.79
N ASP A 39 2.78 -8.15 -12.08
CA ASP A 39 1.82 -7.84 -13.15
C ASP A 39 1.07 -6.50 -13.02
N VAL A 40 1.58 -5.57 -12.21
CA VAL A 40 1.02 -4.23 -12.09
C VAL A 40 1.56 -3.30 -13.18
N ALA A 41 0.67 -2.77 -14.02
CA ALA A 41 1.02 -1.77 -15.02
C ALA A 41 1.61 -0.50 -14.37
N LYS A 42 2.39 0.26 -15.14
CA LYS A 42 2.99 1.51 -14.60
C LYS A 42 1.88 2.52 -14.31
N GLY A 43 1.83 3.03 -13.09
CA GLY A 43 0.74 3.91 -12.67
C GLY A 43 0.72 4.24 -11.19
N TRP A 44 -0.26 5.04 -10.78
CA TRP A 44 -0.57 5.29 -9.38
C TRP A 44 -1.66 4.35 -8.94
N TYR A 45 -1.44 3.71 -7.80
CA TYR A 45 -2.39 2.77 -7.22
C TYR A 45 -2.59 3.05 -5.73
N LEU A 46 -3.79 2.78 -5.26
CA LEU A 46 -4.14 2.74 -3.86
C LEU A 46 -3.94 1.32 -3.33
N ILE A 47 -3.20 1.15 -2.24
CA ILE A 47 -3.10 -0.14 -1.57
C ILE A 47 -4.32 -0.30 -0.66
N ASN A 48 -5.03 -1.40 -0.82
CA ASN A 48 -6.15 -1.77 0.03
C ASN A 48 -5.87 -3.08 0.78
N TYR A 49 -6.36 -3.16 2.00
CA TYR A 49 -6.36 -4.38 2.81
C TYR A 49 -7.75 -4.55 3.45
N HIS A 50 -8.41 -5.66 3.19
CA HIS A 50 -9.82 -5.92 3.53
C HIS A 50 -10.75 -4.79 3.10
N GLY A 51 -10.57 -4.28 1.88
CA GLY A 51 -11.37 -3.17 1.35
C GLY A 51 -11.11 -1.81 2.00
N GLN A 52 -10.13 -1.70 2.91
CA GLN A 52 -9.71 -0.45 3.51
C GLN A 52 -8.45 0.07 2.84
N SER A 53 -8.47 1.34 2.47
CA SER A 53 -7.34 1.99 1.80
C SER A 53 -6.25 2.39 2.80
N LEU A 54 -5.03 1.94 2.55
CA LEU A 54 -3.87 2.18 3.40
C LEU A 54 -3.01 3.35 2.90
N GLY A 55 -2.91 3.54 1.58
CA GLY A 55 -2.12 4.63 1.01
C GLY A 55 -1.70 4.43 -0.45
N TRP A 56 -0.89 5.37 -0.94
CA TRP A 56 -0.48 5.42 -2.35
C TRP A 56 0.83 4.69 -2.62
N VAL A 57 0.85 3.96 -3.74
CA VAL A 57 2.06 3.47 -4.39
C VAL A 57 2.13 3.96 -5.83
N LYS A 58 3.36 4.07 -6.34
CA LYS A 58 3.60 4.25 -7.78
C LYS A 58 4.28 3.02 -8.33
N ALA A 59 3.57 2.27 -9.16
CA ALA A 59 4.11 1.12 -9.87
C ALA A 59 4.98 1.58 -11.03
N LEU A 60 6.19 1.04 -11.11
CA LEU A 60 7.20 1.34 -12.14
C LEU A 60 7.47 0.13 -13.05
N GLY A 61 6.65 -0.92 -12.96
CA GLY A 61 6.81 -2.19 -13.67
C GLY A 61 7.45 -3.24 -12.76
N ASN A 62 8.76 -3.12 -12.50
CA ASN A 62 9.49 -4.12 -11.69
C ASN A 62 9.56 -3.78 -10.20
N ARG A 63 9.10 -2.59 -9.81
CA ARG A 63 9.12 -2.11 -8.43
C ARG A 63 7.96 -1.18 -8.18
N VAL A 64 7.61 -1.02 -6.91
CA VAL A 64 6.67 -0.02 -6.43
C VAL A 64 7.36 0.95 -5.50
N ASN A 65 7.16 2.24 -5.74
CA ASN A 65 7.56 3.27 -4.79
C ASN A 65 6.43 3.47 -3.79
N ASN A 66 6.73 3.26 -2.52
CA ASN A 66 5.80 3.49 -1.41
C ASN A 66 5.88 4.95 -0.92
N TYR A 67 4.75 5.65 -0.98
CA TYR A 67 4.61 7.08 -0.60
C TYR A 67 3.97 7.26 0.78
N LEU A 68 4.03 6.25 1.65
CA LEU A 68 3.57 6.37 3.03
C LEU A 68 4.40 7.42 3.81
N PRO A 69 3.74 8.39 4.47
CA PRO A 69 4.40 9.39 5.29
C PRO A 69 5.31 8.77 6.34
N LYS A 70 6.48 9.37 6.59
CA LYS A 70 7.46 8.84 7.55
C LYS A 70 6.89 8.73 8.97
N GLY A 71 6.00 9.64 9.36
CA GLY A 71 5.38 9.65 10.68
C GLY A 71 4.38 8.52 10.92
N TRP A 72 3.90 7.85 9.86
CA TRP A 72 2.86 6.82 9.95
C TRP A 72 3.41 5.40 9.79
N ARG A 73 4.73 5.28 9.67
CA ARG A 73 5.36 3.97 9.50
C ARG A 73 5.32 3.21 10.82
N ILE A 74 4.94 1.94 10.73
CA ILE A 74 5.14 1.03 11.86
C ILE A 74 6.64 0.81 12.07
N ARG A 75 7.06 0.73 13.33
CA ARG A 75 8.45 0.49 13.73
C ARG A 75 8.67 -0.89 14.37
N MET A 76 7.60 -1.67 14.44
CA MET A 76 7.61 -3.01 14.99
C MET A 76 8.19 -3.98 13.96
N ASP A 77 8.81 -5.04 14.44
CA ASP A 77 9.15 -6.16 13.57
C ASP A 77 7.88 -6.88 13.14
N ILE A 78 7.86 -7.23 11.85
CA ILE A 78 6.76 -8.00 11.27
C ILE A 78 7.05 -9.44 11.67
N THR A 79 6.43 -9.89 12.75
CA THR A 79 6.48 -11.30 13.13
C THR A 79 5.46 -12.03 12.26
N ASP A 80 5.94 -12.94 11.40
CA ASP A 80 5.06 -13.82 10.66
C ASP A 80 4.43 -14.81 11.65
N GLU A 81 3.21 -14.51 12.09
CA GLU A 81 2.37 -15.44 12.87
C GLU A 81 1.86 -16.63 12.02
N GLN A 82 2.64 -17.10 11.04
CA GLN A 82 2.41 -18.38 10.39
C GLN A 82 3.10 -19.48 11.20
N GLN A 83 2.58 -19.76 12.40
CA GLN A 83 2.80 -21.01 13.13
C GLN A 83 1.86 -21.04 14.35
N ALA A 84 0.61 -21.45 14.12
CA ALA A 84 -0.28 -22.05 15.12
C ALA A 84 -1.25 -23.00 14.43
#